data_AF-A0A954VA17-F1
#
_entry.id   AF-A0A954VA17-F1
#
_cell.length_a   1.000
_cell.length_b   1.000
_cell.length_c   1.000
_cell.angle_alpha   90.00
_cell.angle_beta   90.00
_cell.angle_gamma   90.00
#
_symmetry.space_group_name_H-M   'P 1'
#
loop_
_entity.id
_entity.type
_entity.pdbx_description
1 polymer ?
#
loop_
_entity_poly.entity_id
_entity_poly.type
_entity_poly.pdbx_seq_one_letter_code
_entity_poly.pdbx_strand_id
1 'polypeptide(L)'
;MAQDNAESANEGNRQARICSEAFKELVSEYGDEGREALKSLFEHPYPRVRCVSAAFLLRYDTCESLRVLRELEKGSGLVAFGASQSIKNWENGDWELDPEGGFR
;
A
#
# COMPACT_ATOMS: atom_id res chain seq x y z
N MET A 1 -30.49 4.46 10.67
CA MET A 1 -29.10 4.97 10.64
C MET A 1 -28.10 3.80 10.61
N ALA A 2 -28.20 2.89 9.63
CA ALA A 2 -27.28 1.73 9.52
C ALA A 2 -26.94 1.33 8.07
N GLN A 3 -27.37 2.11 7.06
CA GLN A 3 -27.19 1.76 5.64
C GLN A 3 -25.95 2.43 4.98
N ASP A 4 -25.46 3.57 5.47
CA ASP A 4 -24.36 4.31 4.83
C ASP A 4 -22.95 3.75 5.06
N ASN A 5 -22.75 2.88 6.07
CA ASN A 5 -21.40 2.37 6.38
C ASN A 5 -20.95 1.20 5.48
N ALA A 6 -21.89 0.45 4.91
CA ALA A 6 -21.57 -0.74 4.10
C ALA A 6 -21.17 -0.39 2.66
N GLU A 7 -21.74 0.66 2.06
CA GLU A 7 -21.39 1.10 0.70
C GLU A 7 -19.99 1.71 0.64
N SER A 8 -19.60 2.53 1.63
CA SER A 8 -18.26 3.11 1.73
C SER A 8 -17.18 2.03 1.95
N ALA A 9 -17.47 1.01 2.76
CA ALA A 9 -16.58 -0.14 2.95
C ALA A 9 -16.45 -0.98 1.66
N ASN A 10 -17.54 -1.17 0.91
CA ASN A 10 -17.52 -1.87 -0.37
C ASN A 10 -16.69 -1.11 -1.42
N GLU A 11 -16.81 0.21 -1.50
CA GLU A 11 -16.01 1.01 -2.44
C GLU A 11 -14.52 1.03 -2.04
N GLY A 12 -14.22 1.12 -0.75
CA GLY A 12 -12.84 1.01 -0.24
C GLY A 12 -12.18 -0.32 -0.60
N ASN A 13 -12.90 -1.43 -0.44
CA ASN A 13 -12.43 -2.77 -0.80
C ASN A 13 -12.28 -2.94 -2.31
N ARG A 14 -13.20 -2.37 -3.10
CA ARG A 14 -13.13 -2.36 -4.56
C ARG A 14 -11.87 -1.62 -5.04
N GLN A 15 -11.62 -0.43 -4.50
CA GLN A 15 -10.45 0.35 -4.86
C GLN A 15 -9.14 -0.33 -4.44
N ALA A 16 -9.12 -1.01 -3.29
CA ALA A 16 -7.96 -1.79 -2.86
C ALA A 16 -7.64 -2.93 -3.85
N ARG A 17 -8.66 -3.65 -4.35
CA ARG A 17 -8.48 -4.69 -5.37
C ARG A 17 -7.90 -4.14 -6.67
N ILE A 18 -8.45 -3.02 -7.17
CA ILE A 18 -7.94 -2.36 -8.39
C ILE A 18 -6.47 -1.98 -8.23
N CYS A 19 -6.11 -1.39 -7.09
CA CYS A 19 -4.71 -1.01 -6.82
C CYS A 19 -3.80 -2.25 -6.76
N SER A 20 -4.24 -3.34 -6.14
CA SER A 20 -3.47 -4.59 -6.10
C SER A 20 -3.33 -5.23 -7.48
N GLU A 21 -4.38 -5.24 -8.30
CA GLU A 21 -4.34 -5.76 -9.67
C GLU A 21 -3.41 -4.93 -10.57
N ALA A 22 -3.52 -3.60 -10.52
CA ALA A 22 -2.64 -2.70 -11.26
C ALA A 22 -1.16 -2.85 -10.85
N PHE A 23 -0.89 -3.03 -9.55
CA PHE A 23 0.46 -3.31 -9.07
C PHE A 23 0.99 -4.64 -9.60
N LYS A 24 0.16 -5.69 -9.59
CA LYS A 24 0.51 -7.01 -10.13
C LYS A 24 0.86 -6.93 -11.62
N GLU A 25 0.03 -6.26 -12.40
CA GLU A 25 0.23 -6.07 -13.83
C GLU A 25 1.53 -5.30 -14.10
N LEU A 26 1.74 -4.17 -13.42
CA LEU A 26 2.95 -3.36 -13.55
C LEU A 26 4.22 -4.15 -13.25
N VAL A 27 4.23 -4.89 -12.14
CA VAL A 27 5.37 -5.73 -11.74
C VAL A 27 5.56 -6.91 -12.69
N SER A 28 4.48 -7.50 -13.21
CA SER A 28 4.57 -8.61 -14.16
C SER A 28 5.11 -8.16 -15.53
N GLU A 29 4.78 -6.95 -15.96
CA GLU A 29 5.21 -6.41 -17.26
C GLU A 29 6.63 -5.83 -17.21
N TYR A 30 6.95 -5.10 -16.13
CA TYR A 30 8.16 -4.28 -16.05
C TYR A 30 9.12 -4.70 -14.94
N GLY A 31 8.80 -5.71 -14.12
CA GLY A 31 9.68 -6.16 -13.04
C GLY A 31 10.08 -5.02 -12.08
N ASP A 32 11.39 -4.90 -11.86
CA ASP A 32 11.94 -3.91 -10.92
C ASP A 32 11.85 -2.49 -11.45
N GLU A 33 11.86 -2.27 -12.76
CA GLU A 33 11.61 -0.95 -13.36
C GLU A 33 10.22 -0.42 -12.99
N GLY A 34 9.22 -1.31 -12.94
CA GLY A 34 7.88 -0.97 -12.47
C GLY A 34 7.86 -0.57 -10.99
N ARG A 35 8.64 -1.27 -10.16
CA ARG A 35 8.78 -0.96 -8.73
C ARG A 35 9.52 0.37 -8.51
N GLU A 36 10.59 0.63 -9.25
CA GLU A 36 11.32 1.89 -9.20
C GLU A 36 10.44 3.08 -9.62
N ALA A 37 9.61 2.92 -10.65
CA ALA A 37 8.68 3.98 -11.06
C ALA A 37 7.71 4.36 -9.93
N LEU A 38 7.24 3.39 -9.15
CA LEU A 38 6.32 3.62 -8.01
C LEU A 38 6.98 4.35 -6.83
N LYS A 39 8.31 4.33 -6.68
CA LYS A 39 9.00 5.09 -5.63
C LYS A 39 8.79 6.59 -5.76
N SER A 40 8.60 7.10 -6.98
CA SER A 40 8.23 8.50 -7.20
C SER A 40 6.93 8.92 -6.50
N LEU A 41 6.03 7.97 -6.22
CA LEU A 41 4.77 8.23 -5.52
C LEU A 41 4.94 8.49 -4.02
N PHE A 42 6.12 8.25 -3.45
CA PHE A 42 6.40 8.58 -2.04
C PHE A 42 6.34 10.09 -1.77
N GLU A 43 6.49 10.92 -2.79
CA GLU A 43 6.39 12.38 -2.68
C GLU A 43 5.04 12.93 -3.18
N HIS A 44 4.12 12.04 -3.58
CA HIS A 44 2.83 12.46 -4.14
C HIS A 44 2.03 13.30 -3.14
N PRO A 45 1.36 14.40 -3.55
CA PRO A 45 0.67 15.31 -2.63
C PRO A 45 -0.41 14.63 -1.77
N TYR A 46 -1.10 13.62 -2.31
CA TYR A 46 -2.12 12.87 -1.58
C TYR A 46 -1.55 11.80 -0.63
N PRO A 47 -1.82 11.88 0.69
CA PRO A 47 -1.30 10.92 1.68
C PRO A 47 -1.72 9.47 1.43
N ARG A 48 -2.94 9.25 0.90
CA ARG A 48 -3.42 7.90 0.56
C ARG A 48 -2.58 7.25 -0.54
N VAL A 49 -2.13 8.04 -1.52
CA VAL A 49 -1.26 7.53 -2.60
C VAL A 49 0.07 7.09 -2.01
N ARG A 50 0.70 7.96 -1.21
CA ARG A 50 1.95 7.64 -0.50
C ARG A 50 1.83 6.38 0.37
N CYS A 51 0.73 6.25 1.10
CA CYS A 51 0.46 5.09 1.95
C CYS A 51 0.40 3.79 1.16
N VAL A 52 -0.37 3.79 0.07
CA VAL A 52 -0.59 2.58 -0.76
C VAL A 52 0.69 2.19 -1.49
N SER A 53 1.42 3.16 -2.06
CA SER A 53 2.70 2.88 -2.73
C SER A 53 3.74 2.33 -1.75
N ALA A 54 3.87 2.92 -0.55
CA ALA A 54 4.81 2.43 0.46
C ALA A 54 4.43 1.04 0.97
N ALA A 55 3.13 0.77 1.15
CA ALA A 55 2.65 -0.57 1.49
C ALA A 55 3.05 -1.61 0.44
N PHE A 56 2.84 -1.34 -0.86
CA PHE A 56 3.22 -2.27 -1.92
C PHE A 56 4.73 -2.47 -2.06
N LEU A 57 5.54 -1.45 -1.77
CA LEU A 57 6.99 -1.50 -1.92
C LEU A 57 7.74 -1.94 -0.66
N LEU A 58 7.05 -2.34 0.41
CA LEU A 58 7.68 -2.74 1.69
C LEU A 58 8.74 -3.85 1.55
N ARG A 59 8.55 -4.80 0.64
CA ARG A 59 9.54 -5.89 0.39
C ARG A 59 10.67 -5.46 -0.54
N TYR A 60 10.41 -4.51 -1.42
CA TYR A 60 11.37 -4.07 -2.43
C TYR A 60 12.30 -2.96 -1.90
N ASP A 61 11.74 -1.97 -1.23
CA ASP A 61 12.46 -0.85 -0.62
C ASP A 61 11.96 -0.65 0.82
N THR A 62 12.35 -1.57 1.69
CA THR A 62 11.87 -1.63 3.08
C THR A 62 12.17 -0.36 3.85
N CYS A 63 13.37 0.20 3.71
CA CYS A 63 13.80 1.35 4.49
C CYS A 63 12.96 2.60 4.16
N GLU A 64 12.83 2.95 2.88
CA GLU A 64 12.06 4.14 2.48
C GLU A 64 10.55 3.92 2.66
N SER A 65 10.05 2.73 2.38
CA SER A 65 8.64 2.39 2.60
C SER A 65 8.25 2.52 4.07
N LEU A 66 9.07 1.97 4.98
CA LEU A 66 8.84 2.14 6.42
C LEU A 66 8.95 3.60 6.84
N ARG A 67 9.90 4.38 6.31
CA ARG A 67 9.99 5.81 6.61
C ARG A 67 8.69 6.54 6.28
N VAL A 68 8.16 6.34 5.07
CA VAL A 68 6.90 6.95 4.62
C VAL A 68 5.72 6.51 5.50
N LEU A 69 5.58 5.21 5.77
CA LEU A 69 4.50 4.69 6.62
C LEU A 69 4.59 5.22 8.05
N ARG A 70 5.80 5.30 8.63
CA ARG A 70 6.05 5.83 9.97
C ARG A 70 5.78 7.33 10.07
N GLU A 71 5.92 8.08 8.97
CA GLU A 71 5.48 9.48 8.92
C GLU A 71 3.95 9.58 8.89
N LEU A 72 3.29 8.73 8.10
CA LEU A 72 1.84 8.75 7.91
C LEU A 72 1.07 8.24 9.15
N GLU A 73 1.61 7.26 9.89
CA GLU A 73 0.94 6.72 11.10
C GLU A 73 0.79 7.76 12.21
N LYS A 74 1.64 8.80 12.22
CA LYS A 74 1.57 9.91 13.20
C LYS A 74 0.35 10.83 12.98
N GLY A 75 -0.32 10.68 11.84
CA GLY A 75 -1.51 11.45 11.50
C GLY A 75 -2.78 10.94 12.19
N SER A 76 -3.93 11.19 11.57
CA SER A 76 -5.22 10.67 12.03
C SER A 76 -6.08 10.19 10.86
N GLY A 77 -7.15 9.46 11.17
CA GLY A 77 -8.08 8.92 10.18
C GLY A 77 -7.56 7.67 9.47
N LEU A 78 -8.21 7.32 8.35
CA LEU A 78 -8.00 6.04 7.66
C LEU A 78 -6.58 5.86 7.10
N VAL A 79 -5.90 6.94 6.72
CA VAL A 79 -4.52 6.85 6.22
C VAL A 79 -3.56 6.46 7.35
N ALA A 80 -3.66 7.11 8.51
CA ALA A 80 -2.84 6.78 9.67
C ALA A 80 -3.12 5.35 10.17
N PHE A 81 -4.40 4.96 10.19
CA PHE A 81 -4.80 3.59 10.49
C PHE A 81 -4.18 2.59 9.51
N GLY A 82 -4.33 2.81 8.20
CA GLY A 82 -3.76 1.95 7.16
C GLY A 82 -2.23 1.82 7.26
N ALA A 83 -1.53 2.93 7.54
CA ALA A 83 -0.09 2.92 7.74
C ALA A 83 0.32 2.07 8.96
N SER A 84 -0.34 2.27 10.10
CA SER A 84 -0.06 1.49 11.31
C SER A 84 -0.33 -0.01 11.13
N GLN A 85 -1.40 -0.39 10.42
CA GLN A 85 -1.69 -1.80 10.13
C GLN A 85 -0.64 -2.39 9.19
N SER A 86 -0.17 -1.62 8.20
CA SER A 86 0.86 -2.07 7.27
C SER A 86 2.18 -2.37 7.97
N ILE A 87 2.61 -1.44 8.83
CA ILE A 87 3.79 -1.61 9.68
C ILE A 87 3.64 -2.83 10.59
N LYS A 88 2.52 -2.96 11.28
CA LYS A 88 2.28 -4.06 12.21
C LYS A 88 2.36 -5.42 11.49
N ASN A 89 1.72 -5.54 10.33
CA ASN A 89 1.75 -6.79 9.56
C ASN A 89 3.16 -7.08 9.02
N TRP A 90 3.92 -6.06 8.63
CA TRP A 90 5.33 -6.19 8.27
C TRP A 90 6.17 -6.73 9.43
N GLU A 91 6.07 -6.13 10.61
CA GLU A 91 6.82 -6.52 11.80
C GLU A 91 6.45 -7.92 12.31
N ASN A 92 5.20 -8.33 12.13
CA ASN A 92 4.74 -9.67 12.46
C ASN A 92 5.18 -10.74 11.44
N GLY A 93 5.68 -10.34 10.27
CA GLY A 93 5.98 -11.26 9.17
C GLY A 93 4.76 -11.71 8.37
N ASP A 94 3.59 -11.10 8.60
CA ASP A 94 2.30 -11.41 7.94
C ASP A 94 2.11 -10.59 6.63
N TRP A 95 3.17 -9.99 6.09
CA TRP A 95 3.07 -9.09 4.94
C TRP A 95 3.16 -9.82 3.60
N GLU A 96 2.03 -10.00 2.93
CA GLU A 96 1.94 -10.79 1.68
C GLU A 96 1.82 -9.95 0.40
N LEU A 97 2.05 -8.64 0.46
CA LEU A 97 2.09 -7.80 -0.73
C LEU A 97 3.50 -7.87 -1.35
N ASP A 98 3.58 -8.38 -2.58
CA ASP A 98 4.82 -8.63 -3.38
C ASP A 98 5.70 -9.80 -2.88
N PRO A 99 5.20 -11.06 -2.85
CA PRO A 99 5.98 -12.19 -2.36
C PRO A 99 7.21 -12.49 -3.24
N GLU A 100 8.29 -12.96 -2.60
CA GLU A 100 9.48 -13.44 -3.31
C GLU A 100 9.11 -14.61 -4.24
N GLY A 101 9.35 -14.42 -5.54
CA GLY A 101 8.96 -15.38 -6.59
C GLY A 101 7.77 -14.95 -7.46
N GLY A 102 7.21 -13.76 -7.23
CA GLY A 102 6.13 -13.19 -8.03
C GLY A 102 4.73 -13.67 -7.61
N PHE A 103 3.71 -13.05 -8.20
CA PHE A 103 2.32 -13.41 -7.93
C PHE A 103 2.00 -14.76 -8.58
N ARG A 104 1.93 -15.83 -7.77
CA ARG A 104 1.39 -17.12 -8.21
C ARG A 104 -0.13 -17.09 -8.32
#